data_AF-A0A1A8D6A0-F1
#
_entry.id   AF-A0A1A8D6A0-F1
#
_cell.length_a   1.000
_cell.length_b   1.000
_cell.length_c   1.000
_cell.angle_alpha   90.00
_cell.angle_beta   90.00
_cell.angle_gamma   90.00
#
_symmetry.space_group_name_H-M   'P 1'
#
loop_
_entity.id
_entity.type
_entity.pdbx_description
1 polymer ?
#
loop_
_entity_poly.entity_id
_entity_poly.type
_entity_poly.pdbx_seq_one_letter_code
_entity_poly.pdbx_strand_id
1 'polypeptide(L)'
;WGQCPRVTYRTYRRPRYKIAYKMVTEMEWKCCHGYSGEDCHQGPQATPDTRINVGQTQTTVNTRGGQNGGEGDTDRIRQLEDRIRVLTKDLDNMHTSIHGINQRLNGLSGATIAADSAQPHMKETISSIQTKLDHLYNRTQVHDQTLLTINNHLVNGRGNELDGSSGRGGGGNQLNTLKEDVLTELENRVSLSCSACQIGVDDLRRQQAE
;
A
#
# COMPACT_ATOMS: atom_id res chain seq x y z
N TRP A 1 35.95 19.67 55.04
CA TRP A 1 34.69 19.81 54.28
C TRP A 1 34.96 20.62 53.03
N GLY A 2 34.58 20.10 51.86
CA GLY A 2 34.56 20.89 50.62
C GLY A 2 35.21 20.19 49.43
N GLN A 3 34.49 19.25 48.82
CA GLN A 3 34.79 18.82 47.45
C GLN A 3 33.51 19.07 46.63
N CYS A 4 33.52 20.13 45.83
CA CYS A 4 32.41 20.45 44.95
C CYS A 4 32.26 19.36 43.89
N PRO A 5 31.06 18.81 43.67
CA PRO A 5 30.83 17.84 42.60
C PRO A 5 31.02 18.53 41.25
N ARG A 6 31.98 18.07 40.45
CA ARG A 6 32.11 18.47 39.05
C ARG A 6 30.92 17.89 38.28
N VAL A 7 30.07 18.76 37.75
CA VAL A 7 28.98 18.38 36.86
C VAL A 7 29.59 17.91 35.53
N THR A 8 29.57 16.61 35.27
CA THR A 8 29.96 16.03 33.98
C THR A 8 28.83 16.24 32.98
N TYR A 9 28.97 17.24 32.10
CA TYR A 9 28.05 17.41 30.97
C TYR A 9 28.32 16.32 29.93
N ARG A 10 27.39 15.36 29.82
CA ARG A 10 27.37 14.40 28.71
C ARG A 10 26.81 15.12 27.49
N THR A 11 27.69 15.57 26.60
CA THR A 11 27.28 16.15 25.31
C THR A 11 26.83 15.03 24.38
N TYR A 12 25.53 14.80 24.27
CA TYR A 12 24.96 13.93 23.25
C TYR A 12 25.14 14.61 21.88
N ARG A 13 26.12 14.15 21.09
CA ARG A 13 26.27 14.60 19.70
C ARG A 13 25.02 14.19 18.94
N ARG A 14 24.28 15.16 18.40
CA ARG A 14 23.15 14.91 17.51
C ARG A 14 23.69 14.26 16.22
N PRO A 15 23.29 13.03 15.87
CA PRO A 15 23.66 12.46 14.58
C PRO A 15 23.13 13.37 13.48
N ARG A 16 24.03 13.94 12.67
CA ARG A 16 23.63 14.60 11.42
C ARG A 16 23.54 13.50 10.38
N TYR A 17 22.32 13.08 10.06
CA TYR A 17 22.10 12.11 8.99
C TYR A 17 22.51 12.71 7.65
N LYS A 18 23.21 11.91 6.84
CA LYS A 18 23.54 12.24 5.45
C LYS A 18 22.74 11.30 4.56
N ILE A 19 22.10 11.86 3.54
CA ILE A 19 21.39 11.07 2.53
C ILE A 19 22.41 10.62 1.49
N ALA A 20 22.43 9.34 1.19
CA ALA A 20 23.24 8.76 0.12
C ALA A 20 22.32 7.96 -0.81
N TYR A 21 22.55 8.08 -2.11
CA TYR A 21 21.82 7.33 -3.11
C TYR A 21 22.59 6.05 -3.44
N LYS A 22 21.91 4.90 -3.39
CA LYS A 22 22.44 3.61 -3.82
C LYS A 22 21.56 3.09 -4.94
N MET A 23 22.17 2.87 -6.10
CA MET A 23 21.53 2.17 -7.21
C MET A 23 21.58 0.67 -6.94
N VAL A 24 20.44 -0.01 -6.99
CA VAL A 24 20.33 -1.47 -6.84
C VAL A 24 20.09 -2.05 -8.23
N THR A 25 21.06 -2.80 -8.77
CA THR A 25 21.01 -3.37 -10.13
C THR A 25 20.38 -4.76 -10.16
N GLU A 26 20.32 -5.45 -9.03
CA GLU A 26 19.77 -6.80 -8.90
C GLU A 26 19.27 -7.01 -7.46
N MET A 27 18.13 -7.70 -7.29
CA MET A 27 17.56 -8.04 -6.00
C MET A 27 17.02 -9.46 -6.04
N GLU A 28 17.46 -10.28 -5.10
CA GLU A 28 16.87 -11.60 -4.83
C GLU A 28 16.04 -11.54 -3.55
N TRP A 29 14.86 -12.14 -3.58
CA TRP A 29 14.07 -12.32 -2.37
C TRP A 29 14.76 -13.36 -1.49
N LYS A 30 14.99 -13.01 -0.22
CA LYS A 30 15.53 -13.91 0.80
C LYS A 30 14.63 -13.91 2.00
N CYS A 31 14.41 -15.08 2.55
CA CYS A 31 13.71 -15.22 3.82
C CYS A 31 14.53 -14.63 4.97
N CYS A 32 13.83 -14.06 5.95
CA CYS A 32 14.41 -13.66 7.22
C CYS A 32 15.09 -14.86 7.91
N HIS A 33 16.06 -14.58 8.78
CA HIS A 33 16.81 -15.63 9.47
C HIS A 33 15.89 -16.62 10.19
N GLY A 34 16.05 -17.92 9.90
CA GLY A 34 15.23 -18.99 10.45
C GLY A 34 13.97 -19.35 9.64
N TYR A 35 13.65 -18.59 8.59
CA TYR A 35 12.54 -18.88 7.68
C TYR A 35 13.06 -19.41 6.34
N SER A 36 12.35 -20.37 5.76
CA SER A 36 12.68 -20.99 4.47
C SER A 36 11.45 -21.25 3.61
N GLY A 37 11.68 -21.74 2.38
CA GLY A 37 10.65 -22.01 1.39
C GLY A 37 10.48 -20.86 0.39
N GLU A 38 9.78 -21.13 -0.70
CA GLU A 38 9.49 -20.15 -1.75
C GLU A 38 8.73 -18.93 -1.22
N ASP A 39 7.83 -19.15 -0.25
CA ASP A 39 7.01 -18.11 0.38
C ASP A 39 7.45 -17.75 1.81
N CYS A 40 8.61 -18.23 2.28
CA CYS A 40 9.12 -17.98 3.65
C CYS A 40 8.18 -18.38 4.81
N HIS A 41 7.19 -19.25 4.56
CA HIS A 41 6.26 -19.73 5.58
C HIS A 41 6.80 -20.86 6.45
N GLN A 42 7.92 -21.48 6.07
CA GLN A 42 8.57 -22.51 6.89
C GLN A 42 9.46 -21.81 7.91
N GLY A 43 8.88 -21.47 9.06
CA GLY A 43 9.63 -20.92 10.19
C GLY A 43 10.48 -21.96 10.90
N PRO A 44 11.29 -21.53 11.88
CA PRO A 44 12.03 -22.45 12.72
C PRO A 44 11.00 -23.35 13.40
N GLN A 45 11.06 -24.66 13.12
CA GLN A 45 10.29 -25.65 13.87
C GLN A 45 10.60 -25.37 15.34
N ALA A 46 9.57 -25.00 16.10
CA ALA A 46 9.68 -24.85 17.54
C ALA A 46 9.90 -26.24 18.12
N THR A 47 11.11 -26.77 17.98
CA THR A 47 11.63 -27.77 18.89
C THR A 47 11.99 -27.00 20.15
N PRO A 48 11.30 -27.24 21.28
CA PRO A 48 11.83 -26.78 22.56
C PRO A 48 12.99 -27.72 22.86
N ASP A 49 14.17 -27.39 22.33
CA ASP A 49 15.48 -27.68 22.91
C ASP A 49 16.53 -27.67 21.81
N THR A 50 17.09 -26.49 21.57
CA THR A 50 18.53 -26.41 21.29
C THR A 50 19.25 -26.29 22.64
N ARG A 51 19.22 -27.37 23.42
CA ARG A 51 20.33 -27.65 24.33
C ARG A 51 21.28 -28.54 23.55
N ILE A 52 22.39 -27.94 23.14
CA ILE A 52 23.56 -28.64 22.65
C ILE A 52 23.95 -29.66 23.75
N ASN A 53 23.75 -30.95 23.50
CA ASN A 53 24.64 -31.97 24.04
C ASN A 53 24.59 -33.25 23.21
N VAL A 54 25.77 -33.61 22.73
CA VAL A 54 26.09 -34.82 21.98
C VAL A 54 26.05 -36.03 22.93
N GLY A 55 25.39 -37.10 22.48
CA GLY A 55 25.62 -38.47 22.94
C GLY A 55 24.58 -39.04 23.91
N GLN A 56 23.76 -39.98 23.46
CA GLN A 56 23.86 -41.39 23.87
C GLN A 56 22.70 -42.23 23.32
N THR A 57 23.09 -43.40 22.82
CA THR A 57 22.34 -44.62 22.59
C THR A 57 21.48 -45.05 23.79
N GLN A 58 20.29 -45.61 23.56
CA GLN A 58 19.98 -46.98 23.98
C GLN A 58 18.62 -47.51 23.47
N THR A 59 18.72 -48.74 23.02
CA THR A 59 17.76 -49.80 22.68
C THR A 59 16.82 -50.18 23.83
N THR A 60 15.63 -50.74 23.55
CA THR A 60 15.03 -51.98 24.16
C THR A 60 13.61 -52.22 23.58
N VAL A 61 13.41 -53.08 22.57
CA VAL A 61 12.92 -54.49 22.55
C VAL A 61 11.65 -54.89 23.34
N ASN A 62 10.77 -55.64 22.63
CA ASN A 62 9.87 -56.73 23.07
C ASN A 62 8.49 -56.38 23.68
N THR A 63 7.38 -57.13 23.53
CA THR A 63 7.02 -58.34 22.73
C THR A 63 5.48 -58.53 22.77
N ARG A 64 4.93 -58.85 21.60
CA ARG A 64 3.78 -59.69 21.21
C ARG A 64 2.91 -60.42 22.29
N GLY A 65 1.59 -60.43 22.03
CA GLY A 65 0.58 -61.43 22.48
C GLY A 65 -0.81 -60.78 22.46
N GLY A 66 -1.93 -61.31 21.96
CA GLY A 66 -2.31 -62.63 21.45
C GLY A 66 -3.71 -62.99 22.00
N GLN A 67 -4.71 -63.06 21.11
CA GLN A 67 -5.97 -63.85 21.18
C GLN A 67 -7.28 -63.24 21.75
N ASN A 68 -8.27 -63.21 20.85
CA ASN A 68 -9.66 -63.70 20.91
C ASN A 68 -10.61 -63.37 22.09
N GLY A 69 -11.73 -62.74 21.72
CA GLY A 69 -13.05 -63.32 21.97
C GLY A 69 -13.98 -62.55 22.92
N GLY A 70 -15.06 -61.99 22.37
CA GLY A 70 -16.35 -61.87 23.07
C GLY A 70 -16.57 -60.72 24.07
N GLU A 71 -15.51 -60.04 24.52
CA GLU A 71 -15.60 -58.94 25.50
C GLU A 71 -15.09 -57.60 24.91
N GLY A 72 -14.82 -57.57 23.60
CA GLY A 72 -14.20 -56.42 22.95
C GLY A 72 -15.16 -55.27 22.66
N ASP A 73 -16.47 -55.51 22.56
CA ASP A 73 -17.42 -54.45 22.18
C ASP A 73 -17.76 -53.55 23.35
N THR A 74 -17.90 -54.07 24.58
CA THR A 74 -18.06 -53.25 25.79
C THR A 74 -16.84 -52.37 26.05
N ASP A 75 -15.63 -52.90 25.84
CA ASP A 75 -14.39 -52.13 25.98
C ASP A 75 -14.18 -51.13 24.84
N ARG A 76 -14.58 -51.47 23.61
CA ARG A 76 -14.60 -50.53 22.48
C ARG A 76 -15.63 -49.44 22.68
N ILE A 77 -16.81 -49.76 23.21
CA ILE A 77 -17.86 -48.80 23.56
C ILE A 77 -17.32 -47.86 24.65
N ARG A 78 -16.69 -48.37 25.71
CA ARG A 78 -15.99 -47.55 26.72
C ARG A 78 -14.91 -46.67 26.10
N GLN A 79 -14.09 -47.21 25.21
CA GLN A 79 -13.03 -46.46 24.54
C GLN A 79 -13.60 -45.38 23.61
N LEU A 80 -14.71 -45.66 22.94
CA LEU A 80 -15.41 -44.69 22.10
C LEU A 80 -16.07 -43.61 22.95
N GLU A 81 -16.66 -43.95 24.10
CA GLU A 81 -17.18 -42.98 25.07
C GLU A 81 -16.08 -42.07 25.61
N ASP A 82 -14.92 -42.62 25.97
CA ASP A 82 -13.76 -41.83 26.41
C ASP A 82 -13.23 -40.93 25.29
N ARG A 83 -13.16 -41.42 24.05
CA ARG A 83 -12.78 -40.60 22.89
C ARG A 83 -13.79 -39.49 22.61
N ILE A 84 -15.09 -39.77 22.72
CA ILE A 84 -16.14 -38.76 22.56
C ILE A 84 -16.04 -37.71 23.68
N ARG A 85 -15.76 -38.12 24.91
CA ARG A 85 -15.53 -37.19 26.04
C ARG A 85 -14.32 -36.29 25.79
N VAL A 86 -13.21 -36.86 25.31
CA VAL A 86 -12.00 -36.10 24.97
C VAL A 86 -12.29 -35.14 23.80
N LEU A 87 -12.94 -35.61 22.73
CA LEU A 87 -13.31 -34.75 21.60
C LEU A 87 -14.25 -33.63 22.01
N THR A 88 -15.22 -33.91 22.90
CA THR A 88 -16.16 -32.90 23.42
C THR A 88 -15.41 -31.84 24.23
N LYS A 89 -14.44 -32.27 25.04
CA LYS A 89 -13.56 -31.38 25.79
C LYS A 89 -12.66 -30.55 24.86
N ASP A 90 -12.15 -31.12 23.79
CA ASP A 90 -11.36 -30.41 22.78
C ASP A 90 -12.21 -29.41 22.00
N LEU A 91 -13.46 -29.77 21.66
CA LEU A 91 -14.42 -28.85 21.06
C LEU A 91 -14.77 -27.69 22.00
N ASP A 92 -14.95 -27.95 23.30
CA ASP A 92 -15.19 -26.89 24.29
C ASP A 92 -13.96 -25.99 24.48
N ASN A 93 -12.75 -26.56 24.51
CA ASN A 93 -11.49 -25.81 24.54
C ASN A 93 -11.29 -24.96 23.28
N MET A 94 -11.67 -25.47 22.11
CA MET A 94 -11.65 -24.70 20.87
C MET A 94 -12.72 -23.62 20.87
N HIS A 95 -13.94 -23.92 21.32
CA HIS A 95 -15.03 -22.96 21.40
C HIS A 95 -14.68 -21.81 22.37
N THR A 96 -14.10 -22.11 23.53
CA THR A 96 -13.60 -21.10 24.48
C THR A 96 -12.42 -20.31 23.91
N SER A 97 -11.51 -20.94 23.16
CA SER A 97 -10.43 -20.24 22.45
C SER A 97 -10.95 -19.31 21.36
N ILE A 98 -11.91 -19.76 20.54
CA ILE A 98 -12.58 -18.95 19.50
C ILE A 98 -13.38 -17.83 20.15
N HIS A 99 -14.08 -18.09 21.24
CA HIS A 99 -14.83 -17.07 21.97
C HIS A 99 -13.90 -16.04 22.63
N GLY A 100 -12.73 -16.46 23.11
CA GLY A 100 -11.67 -15.57 23.59
C GLY A 100 -11.03 -14.74 22.48
N ILE A 101 -10.81 -15.34 21.31
CA ILE A 101 -10.35 -14.64 20.11
C ILE A 101 -11.42 -13.67 19.61
N ASN A 102 -12.70 -14.03 19.61
CA ASN A 102 -13.81 -13.16 19.25
C ASN A 102 -14.02 -12.03 20.25
N GLN A 103 -13.77 -12.21 21.55
CA GLN A 103 -13.74 -11.09 22.50
C GLN A 103 -12.58 -10.14 22.23
N ARG A 104 -11.40 -10.68 21.88
CA ARG A 104 -10.25 -9.86 21.46
C ARG A 104 -10.52 -9.14 20.14
N LEU A 105 -11.17 -9.81 19.19
CA LEU A 105 -11.59 -9.25 17.90
C LEU A 105 -12.73 -8.25 18.05
N ASN A 106 -13.66 -8.43 18.98
CA ASN A 106 -14.68 -7.43 19.29
C ASN A 106 -14.06 -6.20 19.97
N GLY A 107 -13.01 -6.38 20.77
CA GLY A 107 -12.16 -5.29 21.25
C GLY A 107 -11.40 -4.56 20.12
N LEU A 108 -11.14 -5.23 19.00
CA LEU A 108 -10.54 -4.67 17.79
C LEU A 108 -11.57 -4.12 16.79
N SER A 109 -12.79 -4.66 16.75
CA SER A 109 -13.89 -4.24 15.88
C SER A 109 -14.69 -3.07 16.47
N GLY A 110 -14.66 -2.90 17.80
CA GLY A 110 -15.10 -1.66 18.47
C GLY A 110 -14.10 -0.51 18.30
N ALA A 111 -12.85 -0.82 17.91
CA ALA A 111 -11.97 0.15 17.29
C ALA A 111 -12.30 0.20 15.79
N THR A 112 -13.30 1.02 15.45
CA THR A 112 -13.19 1.83 14.23
C THR A 112 -11.72 2.19 14.07
N ILE A 113 -11.11 1.81 12.94
CA ILE A 113 -9.70 2.08 12.62
C ILE A 113 -9.34 3.41 13.25
N ALA A 114 -8.60 3.37 14.35
CA ALA A 114 -8.19 4.56 15.07
C ALA A 114 -7.09 5.17 14.21
N ALA A 115 -7.53 5.82 13.13
CA ALA A 115 -6.83 6.90 12.47
C ALA A 115 -6.50 8.06 13.45
N ASP A 116 -6.93 7.93 14.71
CA ASP A 116 -6.70 8.85 15.82
C ASP A 116 -5.46 8.51 16.68
N SER A 117 -4.80 7.37 16.44
CA SER A 117 -3.48 7.05 17.03
C SER A 117 -2.32 7.38 16.10
N ALA A 118 -2.60 7.69 14.83
CA ALA A 118 -1.62 8.28 13.95
C ALA A 118 -1.33 9.70 14.44
N GLN A 119 -0.05 10.04 14.62
CA GLN A 119 0.35 11.42 14.88
C GLN A 119 -0.42 12.37 13.94
N PRO A 120 -0.94 13.51 14.42
CA PRO A 120 -1.85 14.37 13.65
C PRO A 120 -1.34 14.61 12.22
N HIS A 121 -0.03 14.89 12.09
CA HIS A 121 0.64 15.13 10.82
C HIS A 121 0.42 14.05 9.73
N MET A 122 0.29 12.77 10.10
CA MET A 122 0.05 11.70 9.14
C MET A 122 -1.40 11.73 8.62
N LYS A 123 -2.36 12.11 9.46
CA LYS A 123 -3.77 12.29 9.08
C LYS A 123 -3.94 13.48 8.13
N GLU A 124 -3.26 14.60 8.40
CA GLU A 124 -3.23 15.74 7.47
C GLU A 124 -2.55 15.37 6.14
N THR A 125 -1.47 14.59 6.18
CA THR A 125 -0.79 14.13 4.96
C THR A 125 -1.69 13.25 4.11
N ILE A 126 -2.41 12.30 4.73
CA ILE A 126 -3.38 11.44 4.03
C ILE A 126 -4.52 12.27 3.45
N SER A 127 -5.05 13.23 4.22
CA SER A 127 -6.10 14.15 3.74
C SER A 127 -5.63 15.02 2.56
N SER A 128 -4.38 15.49 2.60
CA SER A 128 -3.75 16.24 1.51
C SER A 128 -3.54 15.39 0.26
N ILE A 129 -3.13 14.13 0.41
CA ILE A 129 -2.99 13.19 -0.70
C ILE A 129 -4.35 12.91 -1.32
N GLN A 130 -5.39 12.67 -0.51
CA GLN A 130 -6.74 12.40 -0.97
C GLN A 130 -7.30 13.57 -1.79
N THR A 131 -7.17 14.80 -1.28
CA THR A 131 -7.61 16.01 -2.00
C THR A 131 -6.83 16.25 -3.29
N LYS A 132 -5.52 15.97 -3.31
CA LYS A 132 -4.72 16.05 -4.54
C LYS A 132 -5.15 15.01 -5.57
N LEU A 133 -5.47 13.79 -5.14
CA LEU A 133 -6.00 12.75 -6.03
C LEU A 133 -7.36 13.15 -6.62
N ASP A 134 -8.28 13.67 -5.80
CA ASP A 134 -9.58 14.14 -6.26
C ASP A 134 -9.45 15.29 -7.28
N HIS A 135 -8.53 16.23 -7.02
CA HIS A 135 -8.24 17.31 -7.95
C HIS A 135 -7.67 16.81 -9.28
N LEU A 136 -6.77 15.84 -9.25
CA LEU A 136 -6.23 15.22 -10.46
C LEU A 136 -7.32 14.47 -11.24
N TYR A 137 -8.19 13.73 -10.55
CA TYR A 137 -9.30 13.02 -11.18
C TYR A 137 -10.27 13.98 -11.88
N ASN A 138 -10.66 15.07 -11.22
CA ASN A 138 -11.53 16.10 -11.80
C ASN A 138 -10.91 16.74 -13.05
N ARG A 139 -9.62 17.10 -13.00
CA ARG A 139 -8.92 17.66 -14.18
C ARG A 139 -8.87 16.66 -15.33
N THR A 140 -8.58 15.40 -15.03
CA THR A 140 -8.52 14.34 -16.04
C THR A 140 -9.87 14.15 -16.72
N GLN A 141 -10.96 14.15 -15.94
CA GLN A 141 -12.32 14.09 -16.45
C GLN A 141 -12.66 15.27 -17.37
N VAL A 142 -12.28 16.49 -17.00
CA VAL A 142 -12.49 17.69 -17.85
C VAL A 142 -11.69 17.59 -19.15
N HIS A 143 -10.46 17.08 -19.09
CA HIS A 143 -9.65 16.83 -20.27
C HIS A 143 -10.29 15.78 -21.19
N ASP A 144 -10.79 14.67 -20.65
CA ASP A 144 -11.51 13.65 -21.43
C ASP A 144 -12.75 14.23 -22.12
N GLN A 145 -13.54 15.04 -21.40
CA GLN A 145 -14.70 15.72 -21.96
C GLN A 145 -14.29 16.67 -23.11
N THR A 146 -13.21 17.42 -22.93
CA THR A 146 -12.69 18.34 -23.95
C THR A 146 -12.23 17.58 -25.19
N LEU A 147 -11.54 16.46 -25.01
CA LEU A 147 -11.12 15.60 -26.11
C LEU A 147 -12.30 15.04 -26.89
N LEU A 148 -13.39 14.66 -26.21
CA LEU A 148 -14.63 14.24 -26.87
C LEU A 148 -15.27 15.38 -27.66
N THR A 149 -15.31 16.60 -27.13
CA THR A 149 -15.83 17.79 -27.85
C THR A 149 -15.01 18.10 -29.11
N ILE A 150 -13.68 18.09 -28.99
CA ILE A 150 -12.76 18.33 -30.11
C ILE A 150 -12.92 17.22 -31.16
N ASN A 151 -12.96 15.95 -30.74
CA ASN A 151 -13.12 14.84 -31.65
C ASN A 151 -14.44 14.92 -32.43
N ASN A 152 -15.56 15.26 -31.77
CA ASN A 152 -16.83 15.50 -32.44
C ASN A 152 -16.75 16.68 -33.43
N HIS A 153 -16.06 17.76 -33.09
CA HIS A 153 -15.88 18.89 -34.01
C HIS A 153 -15.01 18.55 -35.22
N LEU A 154 -13.97 17.73 -35.05
CA LEU A 154 -13.09 17.30 -36.14
C LEU A 154 -13.75 16.24 -37.04
N VAL A 155 -14.50 15.31 -36.45
CA VAL A 155 -15.21 14.26 -37.17
C VAL A 155 -16.43 14.83 -37.92
N ASN A 156 -17.14 15.81 -37.34
CA ASN A 156 -18.26 16.49 -38.01
C ASN A 156 -17.83 17.67 -38.88
N GLY A 157 -16.64 18.24 -38.68
CA GLY A 157 -16.12 19.39 -39.41
C GLY A 157 -15.39 19.06 -40.72
N ARG A 158 -15.38 17.79 -41.15
CA ARG A 158 -14.69 17.35 -42.36
C ARG A 158 -15.66 16.71 -43.35
N GLY A 159 -16.53 17.55 -43.92
CA GLY A 159 -17.47 17.13 -44.95
C GLY A 159 -18.03 18.30 -45.76
N ASN A 160 -17.32 18.62 -46.85
CA ASN A 160 -17.74 19.37 -48.04
C ASN A 160 -17.77 20.90 -47.97
N GLU A 161 -16.81 21.54 -48.64
CA GLU A 161 -17.02 22.76 -49.46
C GLU A 161 -15.75 23.18 -50.24
N LEU A 162 -15.09 22.28 -50.97
CA LEU A 162 -14.05 22.67 -51.94
C LEU A 162 -14.00 21.72 -53.14
N ASP A 163 -15.12 21.58 -53.86
CA ASP A 163 -15.05 21.26 -55.28
C ASP A 163 -16.30 21.80 -55.99
N GLY A 164 -16.10 22.70 -56.96
CA GLY A 164 -17.21 23.40 -57.63
C GLY A 164 -16.84 24.80 -58.09
N SER A 165 -16.01 24.87 -59.12
CA SER A 165 -15.66 26.06 -59.91
C SER A 165 -16.79 27.08 -60.08
N SER A 166 -16.51 28.38 -59.88
CA SER A 166 -16.84 29.51 -60.79
C SER A 166 -16.85 30.88 -60.07
N GLY A 167 -15.94 31.78 -60.44
CA GLY A 167 -16.26 33.21 -60.55
C GLY A 167 -15.63 34.20 -59.55
N ARG A 168 -14.77 35.07 -60.11
CA ARG A 168 -14.56 36.50 -59.77
C ARG A 168 -14.17 36.88 -58.33
N GLY A 169 -12.88 37.24 -58.19
CA GLY A 169 -12.40 38.44 -57.51
C GLY A 169 -12.86 38.70 -56.07
N GLY A 170 -12.05 38.28 -55.09
CA GLY A 170 -12.26 38.66 -53.68
C GLY A 170 -11.41 37.95 -52.61
N GLY A 171 -10.51 37.02 -52.98
CA GLY A 171 -9.86 36.10 -52.04
C GLY A 171 -8.78 36.67 -51.11
N GLY A 172 -8.29 37.90 -51.33
CA GLY A 172 -7.24 38.49 -50.48
C GLY A 172 -7.73 38.91 -49.10
N ASN A 173 -8.95 39.46 -49.01
CA ASN A 173 -9.45 40.04 -47.78
C ASN A 173 -9.85 38.97 -46.77
N GLN A 174 -10.47 37.89 -47.23
CA GLN A 174 -10.94 36.80 -46.35
C GLN A 174 -9.79 35.98 -45.76
N LEU A 175 -8.70 35.81 -46.51
CA LEU A 175 -7.49 35.14 -46.02
C LEU A 175 -6.73 36.00 -44.99
N ASN A 176 -6.75 37.33 -45.17
CA ASN A 176 -6.22 38.26 -44.18
C ASN A 176 -7.06 38.27 -42.90
N THR A 177 -8.39 38.20 -42.99
CA THR A 177 -9.27 38.09 -41.81
C THR A 177 -9.00 36.80 -41.03
N LEU A 178 -8.93 35.65 -41.71
CA LEU A 178 -8.63 34.37 -41.06
C LEU A 178 -7.23 34.35 -40.43
N LYS A 179 -6.25 34.98 -41.07
CA LYS A 179 -4.89 35.13 -40.53
C LYS A 179 -4.90 35.96 -39.24
N GLU A 180 -5.65 37.07 -39.22
CA GLU A 180 -5.76 37.95 -38.06
C GLU A 180 -6.46 37.26 -36.89
N ASP A 181 -7.54 36.52 -37.16
CA ASP A 181 -8.25 35.74 -36.15
C ASP A 181 -7.35 34.64 -35.56
N VAL A 182 -6.57 33.96 -36.39
CA VAL A 182 -5.60 32.93 -35.94
C VAL A 182 -4.48 33.54 -35.11
N LEU A 183 -3.94 34.70 -35.50
CA LEU A 183 -2.92 35.42 -34.75
C LEU A 183 -3.44 35.87 -33.38
N THR A 184 -4.66 36.40 -33.34
CA THR A 184 -5.32 36.87 -32.11
C THR A 184 -5.58 35.70 -31.16
N GLU A 185 -6.06 34.56 -31.67
CA GLU A 185 -6.28 33.35 -30.87
C GLU A 185 -4.96 32.76 -30.34
N LEU A 186 -3.89 32.80 -31.15
CA LEU A 186 -2.54 32.42 -30.73
C LEU A 186 -2.02 33.32 -29.61
N GLU A 187 -2.14 34.64 -29.75
CA GLU A 187 -1.72 35.61 -28.75
C GLU A 187 -2.47 35.45 -27.44
N ASN A 188 -3.78 35.19 -27.50
CA ASN A 188 -4.61 34.94 -26.33
C ASN A 188 -4.19 33.65 -25.61
N ARG A 189 -3.98 32.55 -26.35
CA ARG A 189 -3.53 31.26 -25.77
C ARG A 189 -2.15 31.35 -25.14
N VAL A 190 -1.22 32.07 -25.78
CA VAL A 190 0.12 32.31 -25.25
C VAL A 190 0.03 33.15 -23.98
N SER A 191 -0.78 34.22 -23.97
CA SER A 191 -0.96 35.08 -22.79
C SER A 191 -1.58 34.33 -21.60
N LEU A 192 -2.58 33.48 -21.84
CA LEU A 192 -3.18 32.63 -20.80
C LEU A 192 -2.18 31.59 -20.26
N SER A 193 -1.37 31.00 -21.13
CA SER A 193 -0.34 30.02 -20.72
C SER A 193 0.81 30.70 -19.96
N CYS A 194 1.24 31.87 -20.41
CA CYS A 194 2.31 32.66 -19.79
C CYS A 194 1.87 33.24 -18.44
N SER A 195 0.65 33.73 -18.29
CA SER A 195 0.15 34.25 -17.01
C SER A 195 0.09 33.18 -15.92
N ALA A 196 -0.35 31.96 -16.25
CA ALA A 196 -0.33 30.82 -15.32
C ALA A 196 1.10 30.43 -14.90
N CYS A 197 2.06 30.44 -15.84
CA CYS A 197 3.46 30.19 -15.53
C CYS A 197 4.09 31.32 -14.71
N GLN A 198 3.76 32.58 -15.03
CA GLN A 198 4.29 33.77 -14.37
C GLN A 198 3.87 33.81 -12.90
N ILE A 199 2.60 33.52 -12.61
CA ILE A 199 2.09 33.44 -11.23
C ILE A 199 2.82 32.34 -10.44
N GLY A 200 3.04 31.17 -11.04
CA GLY A 200 3.79 30.08 -10.40
C GLY A 200 5.26 30.43 -10.13
N VAL A 201 5.92 31.14 -11.06
CA VAL A 201 7.29 31.63 -10.88
C VAL A 201 7.36 32.71 -9.79
N ASP A 202 6.38 33.60 -9.73
CA ASP A 202 6.32 34.65 -8.70
C ASP A 202 6.00 34.10 -7.31
N ASP A 203 5.18 33.04 -7.22
CA ASP A 203 4.94 32.31 -5.96
C ASP A 203 6.21 31.58 -5.48
N LEU A 204 6.91 30.89 -6.39
CA LEU A 204 8.19 30.24 -6.08
C LEU A 204 9.27 31.24 -5.64
N ARG A 205 9.31 32.42 -6.27
CA ARG A 205 10.23 33.50 -5.90
C ARG A 205 9.91 34.08 -4.52
N ARG A 206 8.63 34.19 -4.15
CA ARG A 206 8.21 34.63 -2.80
C ARG A 206 8.60 33.61 -1.72
N GLN A 207 8.44 32.32 -1.99
CA GLN A 207 8.88 31.25 -1.07
C GLN A 207 10.39 31.19 -0.85
N GLN A 208 11.21 31.72 -1.76
CA GLN A 208 12.67 31.83 -1.58
C GLN A 208 13.10 33.09 -0.80
N ALA A 209 12.20 34.06 -0.61
CA ALA A 209 12.49 35.33 0.05
C ALA A 209 12.08 35.36 1.54
N GLU A 210 11.32 34.36 2.00
CA GLU A 210 11.00 34.09 3.42
C GLU A 210 11.94 33.03 4.01
#